data_AF-K0F1A4-F1
#
_entry.id   AF-K0F1A4-F1
#
_cell.length_a   1.000
_cell.length_b   1.000
_cell.length_c   1.000
_cell.angle_alpha   90.00
_cell.angle_beta   90.00
_cell.angle_gamma   90.00
#
_symmetry.space_group_name_H-M   'P 1'
#
loop_
_entity.id
_entity.type
_entity.pdbx_description
1 polymer ?
#
loop_
_entity_poly.entity_id
_entity_poly.type
_entity_poly.pdbx_seq_one_letter_code
_entity_poly.pdbx_strand_id
1 'polypeptide(L)' 'MAIAILKDYGNVNLDTAMRGREDKTTVDAYKLAWRLRVVPTLGHLMRRVQRTAPE' A
#
# COMPACT_ATOMS: atom_id res chain seq x y z
N MET A 1 -7.72 10.43 15.88
CA MET A 1 -7.57 9.85 14.53
C MET A 1 -6.10 9.88 14.17
N ALA A 2 -5.52 8.78 13.69
CA ALA A 2 -4.15 8.79 13.18
C ALA A 2 -4.18 9.10 11.68
N ILE A 3 -3.29 9.99 11.25
CA ILE A 3 -3.11 10.40 9.85
C ILE A 3 -1.78 9.79 9.42
N ALA A 4 -1.79 8.95 8.38
CA ALA A 4 -0.57 8.35 7.85
C ALA A 4 -0.49 8.64 6.35
N ILE A 5 0.72 8.88 5.87
CA ILE A 5 0.98 9.16 4.45
C ILE A 5 0.80 7.86 3.67
N LEU A 6 0.07 7.89 2.56
CA LEU A 6 -0.28 6.69 1.78
C LEU A 6 0.96 5.88 1.37
N LYS A 7 2.06 6.58 1.07
CA LYS A 7 3.36 5.95 0.77
C LYS A 7 3.83 5.01 1.89
N ASP A 8 3.84 5.47 3.13
CA ASP A 8 4.33 4.68 4.27
C ASP A 8 3.40 3.51 4.57
N TYR A 9 2.08 3.75 4.51
CA TYR A 9 1.11 2.67 4.66
C TYR A 9 1.32 1.57 3.62
N GLY A 10 1.46 1.93 2.35
CA GLY A 10 1.65 0.95 1.29
C GLY A 10 2.97 0.21 1.43
N ASN A 11 4.07 0.88 1.78
CA ASN A 11 5.37 0.22 1.97
C ASN A 11 5.35 -0.83 3.08
N VAL A 12 4.62 -0.59 4.17
CA VAL A 12 4.47 -1.56 5.28
C VAL A 12 3.56 -2.72 4.91
N ASN A 13 2.47 -2.46 4.19
CA ASN A 13 1.41 -3.45 3.97
C ASN A 13 1.51 -4.17 2.61
N LEU A 14 2.38 -3.72 1.70
CA LEU A 14 2.47 -4.28 0.36
C LEU A 14 2.76 -5.77 0.40
N ASP A 15 3.67 -6.22 1.25
CA ASP A 15 4.05 -7.63 1.37
C ASP A 15 2.84 -8.49 1.77
N THR A 16 2.14 -8.08 2.83
CA THR A 16 0.91 -8.74 3.28
C THR A 16 -0.15 -8.77 2.18
N ALA A 17 -0.31 -7.68 1.42
CA ALA A 17 -1.27 -7.60 0.32
C ALA A 17 -0.89 -8.46 -0.89
N MET A 18 0.39 -8.79 -1.04
CA MET A 18 0.91 -9.64 -2.13
C MET A 18 0.95 -11.12 -1.76
N ARG A 19 0.73 -11.47 -0.49
CA ARG A 19 0.71 -12.86 -0.02
C ARG A 19 -0.38 -13.66 -0.78
N GLY A 20 0.01 -14.77 -1.39
CA GLY A 20 -0.88 -15.63 -2.17
C GLY A 20 -1.03 -15.26 -3.65
N ARG A 21 -0.30 -14.25 -4.13
CA ARG A 21 -0.17 -13.95 -5.57
C ARG A 21 1.08 -14.58 -6.15
N GLU A 22 1.05 -14.90 -7.44
CA GLU A 22 2.20 -15.49 -8.16
C GLU A 22 3.44 -14.59 -8.04
N ASP A 23 4.48 -15.13 -7.39
CA ASP A 23 5.59 -14.37 -6.81
C ASP A 23 6.41 -13.57 -7.83
N LYS A 24 6.56 -14.05 -9.06
CA LYS A 24 7.56 -13.49 -10.00
C LYS A 24 7.01 -12.49 -11.01
N THR A 25 5.76 -12.64 -11.43
CA THR A 25 5.20 -11.76 -12.48
C THR A 25 4.23 -10.76 -11.89
N THR A 26 3.32 -11.25 -11.04
CA THR A 26 2.23 -10.42 -10.54
C THR A 26 2.69 -9.51 -9.41
N VAL A 27 3.49 -10.04 -8.48
CA VAL A 27 3.98 -9.27 -7.32
C VAL A 27 4.97 -8.19 -7.75
N ASP A 28 5.94 -8.52 -8.60
CA ASP A 28 6.94 -7.56 -9.09
C ASP A 28 6.31 -6.45 -9.94
N ALA A 29 5.34 -6.78 -10.81
CA ALA A 29 4.60 -5.77 -11.56
C ALA A 29 3.84 -4.81 -10.64
N TYR A 30 3.24 -5.31 -9.55
CA TYR A 30 2.56 -4.47 -8.57
C TYR A 30 3.52 -3.57 -7.78
N LYS A 31 4.66 -4.11 -7.34
CA LYS A 31 5.72 -3.34 -6.67
C LYS A 31 6.25 -2.22 -7.58
N LEU A 32 6.45 -2.53 -8.86
CA LEU A 32 6.90 -1.56 -9.85
C LEU A 32 5.84 -0.47 -10.10
N ALA A 33 4.58 -0.86 -10.32
CA ALA A 33 3.49 0.09 -10.51
C ALA A 33 3.26 0.98 -9.28
N TRP A 34 3.37 0.42 -8.07
CA TRP A 34 3.32 1.17 -6.82
C TRP A 34 4.41 2.26 -6.81
N ARG A 35 5.66 1.89 -7.07
CA ARG A 35 6.81 2.80 -7.03
C ARG A 35 6.81 3.85 -8.16
N LEU A 36 6.38 3.48 -9.36
CA LEU A 36 6.46 4.35 -10.54
C LEU A 36 5.19 5.15 -10.83
N ARG A 37 4.03 4.72 -10.33
CA ARG A 37 2.75 5.38 -10.62
C ARG A 37 2.05 5.87 -9.36
N VAL A 38 1.85 5.00 -8.38
CA VAL A 38 1.04 5.35 -7.21
C VAL A 38 1.77 6.31 -6.28
N VAL A 39 3.03 6.04 -5.93
CA VAL A 39 3.78 6.89 -5.00
C VAL A 39 3.99 8.32 -5.54
N PRO A 40 4.39 8.54 -6.81
CA PRO A 40 4.56 9.88 -7.35
C PRO A 40 3.25 10.69 -7.38
N THR A 41 2.13 10.06 -7.75
CA THR A 41 0.86 10.76 -7.93
C THR A 41 0.04 10.89 -6.64
N LEU A 42 -0.01 9.83 -5.83
CA LEU A 42 -0.91 9.71 -4.67
C LEU A 42 -0.17 9.52 -3.34
N GLY A 43 1.15 9.30 -3.37
CA GLY A 43 1.91 8.94 -2.17
C GLY A 43 1.91 9.99 -1.07
N HIS A 44 1.65 11.26 -1.41
CA HIS A 44 1.55 12.38 -0.47
C HIS A 44 0.14 12.52 0.15
N LEU A 45 -0.84 11.75 -0.33
CA LEU A 45 -2.19 11.81 0.20
C LEU A 45 -2.24 11.24 1.62
N MET A 46 -2.97 11.96 2.46
CA MET A 46 -3.21 11.62 3.85
C MET A 46 -4.36 10.61 3.90
N ARG A 47 -4.08 9.39 4.37
CA ARG A 47 -5.14 8.39 4.57
C ARG A 47 -5.76 8.58 5.95
N ARG A 48 -7.10 8.65 6.01
CA ARG A 48 -7.82 8.47 7.28
C ARG A 48 -7.80 7.00 7.67
N VAL A 49 -7.20 6.70 8.81
CA VAL A 49 -7.31 5.37 9.42
C VAL A 49 -8.70 5.30 10.07
N GLN A 50 -9.62 4.58 9.44
CA GLN A 50 -10.86 4.20 10.10
C GLN A 50 -10.52 3.18 11.17
N ARG A 51 -10.88 3.48 12.41
CA ARG A 51 -10.77 2.53 13.51
C ARG A 51 -11.84 1.46 13.24
N THR A 52 -11.44 0.34 12.67
CA THR A 52 -12.33 -0.84 12.59
C THR A 52 -12.61 -1.23 14.04
N ALA A 53 -13.89 -1.21 14.42
CA ALA A 53 -14.31 -1.62 15.75
C ALA A 53 -13.88 -3.09 15.99
N PRO A 54 -13.36 -3.44 17.17
CA PRO A 54 -13.14 -4.84 17.50
C PRO A 54 -14.49 -5.52 17.70
N GLU A 55 -14.66 -6.68 17.04
CA GLU A 55 -15.71 -7.66 17.34
C GLU A 55 -15.55 -8.24 18.75
#